data_AF-A0A1G3A696-F1
#
_entry.id   AF-A0A1G3A696-F1
#
_cell.length_a   1.000
_cell.length_b   1.000
_cell.length_c   1.000
_cell.angle_alpha   90.00
_cell.angle_beta   90.00
_cell.angle_gamma   90.00
#
_symmetry.space_group_name_H-M   'P 1'
#
loop_
_entity.id
_entity.type
_entity.pdbx_description
1 polymer ?
#
loop_
_entity_poly.entity_id
_entity_poly.type
_entity_poly.pdbx_seq_one_letter_code
_entity_poly.pdbx_strand_id
1 'polypeptide(L)'
;MSIWGYWNGPDDALAAKDEVVYKGIDALAAYREGRLSQHDYVEIMRAAKRRLAAIGFEDLSLRGNHLLLSIDREQKLAIDDRGLPLIRMCNFELLKRL
;
A
#
# COMPACT_ATOMS: atom_id res chain seq x y z
N MET A 1 1.52 -17.24 -3.25
CA MET A 1 2.55 -17.37 -2.19
C MET A 1 3.04 -15.96 -1.89
N SER A 2 2.46 -15.31 -0.89
CA SER A 2 2.88 -13.96 -0.49
C SER A 2 3.87 -14.12 0.66
N ILE A 3 5.12 -13.67 0.46
CA ILE A 3 6.17 -13.77 1.47
C ILE A 3 5.85 -12.72 2.54
N TRP A 4 5.08 -13.11 3.56
CA TRP A 4 4.67 -12.26 4.68
C TRP A 4 5.80 -11.99 5.69
N GLY A 5 6.80 -12.88 5.79
CA GLY A 5 7.91 -12.72 6.74
C GLY A 5 8.80 -11.50 6.48
N TYR A 6 8.91 -11.03 5.22
CA TYR A 6 9.65 -9.80 4.92
C TYR A 6 8.85 -8.51 5.24
N TRP A 7 7.56 -8.62 5.63
CA TRP A 7 6.68 -7.47 5.86
C TRP A 7 6.96 -6.74 7.17
N ASN A 8 7.51 -7.43 8.18
CA ASN A 8 7.67 -6.91 9.54
C ASN A 8 9.14 -6.87 10.01
N GLY A 9 10.11 -7.17 9.13
CA GLY A 9 11.51 -7.42 9.51
C GLY A 9 11.78 -8.91 9.77
N PRO A 10 13.06 -9.35 9.82
CA PRO A 10 13.42 -10.76 9.97
C PRO A 10 12.75 -11.39 11.19
N ASP A 11 12.31 -12.65 11.08
CA ASP A 11 11.49 -13.37 12.07
C ASP A 11 12.01 -13.29 13.51
N ASP A 12 13.33 -13.17 13.70
CA ASP A 12 13.97 -13.06 15.02
C ASP A 12 13.63 -11.74 15.76
N ALA A 13 13.23 -10.67 15.06
CA ALA A 13 12.90 -9.38 15.66
C ALA A 13 11.46 -9.32 16.20
N LEU A 14 10.54 -10.10 15.62
CA LEU A 14 9.12 -10.14 15.99
C LEU A 14 8.85 -10.91 17.27
N ALA A 15 9.74 -11.83 17.65
CA ALA A 15 9.61 -12.63 18.87
C ALA A 15 10.00 -11.87 20.15
N ALA A 16 10.67 -10.71 20.02
CA ALA A 16 11.26 -9.99 21.15
C ALA A 16 10.60 -8.65 21.48
N LYS A 17 9.76 -8.11 20.58
CA LYS A 17 9.11 -6.81 20.76
C LYS A 17 7.64 -6.88 20.40
N ASP A 18 6.83 -6.16 21.15
CA ASP A 18 5.40 -5.94 20.95
C ASP A 18 5.17 -5.07 19.68
N GLU A 19 5.71 -5.50 18.54
CA GLU A 19 5.71 -4.76 17.30
C GLU A 19 4.34 -4.79 16.63
N VAL A 20 3.99 -3.66 16.04
CA VAL A 20 2.72 -3.43 15.37
C VAL A 20 2.63 -4.37 14.17
N VAL A 21 1.83 -5.43 14.31
CA VAL A 21 1.58 -6.37 13.21
C VAL A 21 0.70 -5.68 12.16
N TYR A 22 1.27 -5.45 10.97
CA TYR A 22 0.53 -4.88 9.85
C TYR A 22 -0.12 -5.98 9.00
N LYS A 23 -1.36 -5.74 8.59
CA LYS A 23 -2.08 -6.53 7.57
C LYS A 23 -2.14 -5.75 6.26
N GLY A 24 -2.08 -6.48 5.15
CA GLY A 24 -2.29 -5.92 3.81
C GLY A 24 -3.77 -5.87 3.46
N ILE A 25 -4.23 -4.74 2.93
CA ILE A 25 -5.56 -4.57 2.32
C ILE A 25 -5.40 -3.78 1.02
N ASP A 26 -6.15 -4.12 -0.03
CA ASP A 26 -6.10 -3.33 -1.24
C ASP A 26 -6.86 -2.00 -1.08
N ALA A 27 -6.44 -0.96 -1.80
CA ALA A 27 -6.99 0.39 -1.60
C ALA A 27 -8.48 0.48 -1.94
N LEU A 28 -8.98 -0.33 -2.87
CA LEU A 28 -10.41 -0.36 -3.21
C LEU A 28 -11.22 -1.02 -2.09
N ALA A 29 -10.75 -2.12 -1.53
CA ALA A 29 -11.37 -2.75 -0.37
C ALA A 29 -11.38 -1.82 0.85
N ALA A 30 -10.25 -1.16 1.15
CA ALA A 30 -10.17 -0.21 2.25
C ALA A 30 -11.16 0.97 2.10
N TYR A 31 -11.36 1.46 0.87
CA TYR A 31 -12.39 2.46 0.60
C TYR A 31 -13.81 1.92 0.78
N ARG A 32 -14.12 0.74 0.22
CA ARG A 32 -15.45 0.12 0.31
C ARG A 32 -15.85 -0.24 1.74
N GLU A 33 -14.87 -0.55 2.59
CA GLU A 33 -15.07 -0.85 4.01
C GLU A 33 -15.10 0.41 4.89
N GLY A 34 -15.03 1.62 4.31
CA GLY A 34 -15.08 2.89 5.03
C GLY A 34 -13.81 3.21 5.83
N ARG A 35 -12.71 2.49 5.59
CA ARG A 35 -11.41 2.71 6.24
C ARG A 35 -10.60 3.82 5.58
N LEU A 36 -10.92 4.11 4.32
CA LEU A 36 -10.44 5.27 3.58
C LEU A 36 -11.60 6.20 3.27
N SER A 37 -11.38 7.49 3.47
CA SER A 37 -12.27 8.49 2.89
C SER A 37 -12.10 8.52 1.36
N GLN A 38 -13.09 9.07 0.65
CA GLN A 38 -12.97 9.28 -0.79
C GLN A 38 -11.78 10.18 -1.13
N HIS A 39 -11.53 11.20 -0.31
CA HIS A 39 -10.39 12.10 -0.46
C HIS A 39 -9.07 11.32 -0.40
N ASP A 40 -8.89 10.51 0.63
CA ASP A 40 -7.64 9.76 0.85
C ASP A 40 -7.44 8.69 -0.23
N TYR A 41 -8.52 8.04 -0.66
CA TYR A 41 -8.47 7.12 -1.80
C TYR A 41 -7.97 7.81 -3.07
N VAL A 42 -8.51 8.98 -3.39
CA VAL A 42 -8.07 9.75 -4.58
C VAL A 42 -6.61 10.19 -4.45
N GLU A 43 -6.18 10.62 -3.27
CA GLU A 43 -4.77 11.01 -3.05
C GLU A 43 -3.81 9.84 -3.15
N ILE A 44 -4.18 8.67 -2.65
CA ILE A 44 -3.41 7.42 -2.81
C ILE A 44 -3.23 7.08 -4.30
N MET A 45 -4.32 7.12 -5.07
CA MET A 45 -4.28 6.83 -6.50
C MET A 45 -3.40 7.83 -7.26
N ARG A 46 -3.49 9.13 -6.91
CA ARG A 46 -2.62 10.18 -7.48
C ARG A 46 -1.16 9.99 -7.10
N ALA A 47 -0.88 9.65 -5.84
CA ALA A 47 0.48 9.39 -5.37
C ALA A 47 1.12 8.20 -6.09
N ALA A 48 0.37 7.11 -6.28
CA ALA A 48 0.83 5.94 -7.04
C ALA A 48 1.16 6.32 -8.50
N LYS A 49 0.27 7.06 -9.17
CA LYS A 49 0.51 7.55 -10.53
C LYS A 49 1.77 8.43 -10.62
N ARG A 50 1.97 9.35 -9.67
CA ARG A 50 3.17 10.20 -9.61
C ARG A 50 4.45 9.38 -9.40
N ARG A 51 4.41 8.38 -8.53
CA ARG A 51 5.56 7.49 -8.26
C ARG A 51 5.96 6.72 -9.52
N LEU A 52 5.00 6.17 -10.27
CA LEU A 52 5.26 5.49 -11.55
C LEU A 52 5.87 6.45 -12.57
N ALA A 53 5.27 7.63 -12.75
CA ALA A 53 5.76 8.61 -13.71
C ALA A 53 7.19 9.07 -13.39
N ALA A 54 7.52 9.25 -12.10
CA ALA A 54 8.85 9.64 -11.65
C ALA A 54 9.95 8.62 -12.00
N ILE A 55 9.60 7.34 -12.18
CA ILE A 55 10.52 6.29 -12.61
C ILE A 55 10.38 5.94 -14.11
N GLY A 56 9.63 6.73 -14.88
CA GLY A 56 9.48 6.56 -16.33
C GLY A 56 8.45 5.52 -16.74
N PHE A 57 7.43 5.26 -15.92
CA PHE A 57 6.36 4.31 -16.23
C PHE A 57 4.97 4.94 -16.10
N GLU A 58 4.02 4.39 -16.85
CA GLU A 58 2.58 4.61 -16.69
C GLU A 58 1.86 3.26 -16.52
N ASP A 59 0.86 3.18 -15.64
CA ASP A 59 -0.08 2.06 -15.60
C ASP A 59 -1.31 2.45 -16.45
N LEU A 60 -1.55 1.67 -17.51
CA LEU A 60 -2.64 1.91 -18.47
C LEU A 60 -4.02 1.57 -17.91
N SER A 61 -4.10 0.89 -16.77
CA SER A 61 -5.34 0.45 -16.14
C SER A 61 -5.22 0.50 -14.61
N LEU A 62 -4.70 1.61 -14.08
CA LEU A 62 -4.50 1.77 -12.63
C LEU A 62 -5.83 1.67 -11.87
N ARG A 63 -5.94 0.67 -11.01
CA ARG A 63 -7.12 0.40 -10.17
C ARG A 63 -6.74 0.29 -8.70
N GLY A 64 -7.68 0.57 -7.80
CA GLY A 64 -7.42 0.51 -6.36
C GLY A 64 -7.00 -0.88 -5.86
N ASN A 65 -7.40 -1.95 -6.55
CA ASN A 65 -6.94 -3.31 -6.26
C ASN A 65 -5.51 -3.62 -6.75
N HIS A 66 -4.84 -2.68 -7.43
CA HIS A 66 -3.43 -2.79 -7.81
C HIS A 66 -2.49 -2.24 -6.72
N LEU A 67 -3.05 -1.63 -5.68
CA LEU A 67 -2.32 -0.98 -4.58
C LEU A 67 -2.62 -1.70 -3.27
N LEU A 68 -1.58 -2.21 -2.63
CA LEU A 68 -1.61 -2.72 -1.26
C LEU A 68 -1.29 -1.61 -0.28
N LEU A 69 -2.11 -1.51 0.75
CA LEU A 69 -1.93 -0.65 1.92
C LEU A 69 -1.61 -1.52 3.13
N SER A 70 -0.82 -0.99 4.05
CA SER A 70 -0.58 -1.59 5.35
C SER A 70 -1.51 -0.96 6.38
N ILE A 71 -2.23 -1.79 7.14
CA ILE A 71 -3.06 -1.37 8.28
C ILE A 71 -2.59 -2.04 9.57
N ASP A 72 -2.61 -1.34 10.68
CA ASP A 72 -2.25 -1.88 11.99
C ASP A 72 -3.39 -2.71 12.64
N ARG A 73 -3.19 -3.14 13.89
CA ARG A 73 -4.20 -3.88 14.66
C ARG A 73 -5.46 -3.03 14.94
N GLU A 74 -5.32 -1.72 15.04
CA GLU A 74 -6.43 -0.75 15.19
C GLU A 74 -7.09 -0.40 13.86
N GLN A 75 -6.68 -1.04 12.76
CA GLN A 75 -7.17 -0.81 11.40
C GLN A 75 -6.83 0.59 10.85
N LYS A 76 -5.84 1.27 11.44
CA LYS A 76 -5.33 2.54 10.94
C LYS A 76 -4.27 2.29 9.87
N LEU A 77 -4.23 3.16 8.88
CA LEU A 77 -3.23 3.08 7.81
C LEU A 77 -1.85 3.40 8.35
N ALA A 78 -0.88 2.59 7.95
CA ALA A 78 0.53 2.92 8.12
C ALA A 78 0.88 4.09 7.19
N ILE A 79 1.52 5.10 7.75
CA ILE A 79 1.96 6.31 7.05
C ILE A 79 3.48 6.43 7.14
N ASP A 80 4.10 7.08 6.15
CA ASP A 80 5.51 7.46 6.18
C ASP A 80 5.76 8.69 7.07
N ASP A 81 7.03 9.10 7.15
CA ASP A 81 7.50 10.28 7.88
C ASP A 81 6.90 11.61 7.37
N ARG A 82 6.29 11.61 6.19
CA ARG A 82 5.60 12.75 5.57
C ARG A 82 4.09 12.67 5.75
N GLY A 83 3.58 11.68 6.49
CA GLY A 83 2.17 11.46 6.72
C GLY A 83 1.43 10.86 5.52
N LEU A 84 2.15 10.33 4.52
CA LEU A 84 1.53 9.69 3.35
C LEU A 84 1.34 8.20 3.59
N PRO A 85 0.24 7.58 3.13
CA PRO A 85 0.05 6.14 3.25
C PRO A 85 1.19 5.34 2.63
N LEU A 86 1.62 4.29 3.32
CA LEU A 86 2.58 3.32 2.82
C LEU A 86 1.92 2.46 1.74
N ILE A 87 2.06 2.90 0.49
CA ILE A 87 1.52 2.23 -0.70
C ILE A 87 2.57 1.32 -1.33
N ARG A 88 2.19 0.07 -1.61
CA ARG A 88 2.97 -0.87 -2.42
C ARG A 88 2.17 -1.27 -3.65
N MET A 89 2.81 -1.35 -4.80
CA MET A 89 2.18 -1.86 -6.01
C MET A 89 2.24 -3.39 -6.03
N CYS A 90 1.13 -4.03 -6.37
CA CYS A 90 1.02 -5.49 -6.42
C CYS A 90 0.57 -6.04 -7.79
N ASN A 91 0.23 -5.16 -8.73
CA ASN A 91 -0.08 -5.53 -10.11
C ASN A 91 0.72 -4.64 -11.08
N PHE A 92 1.38 -5.28 -12.05
CA PHE A 92 2.25 -4.65 -13.05
C PHE A 92 1.92 -5.08 -14.48
N GLU A 93 0.77 -5.74 -14.69
CA GLU A 93 0.39 -6.38 -15.96
C GLU A 93 0.28 -5.42 -17.16
N LEU A 94 -0.05 -4.16 -16.90
CA LEU A 94 -0.28 -3.13 -17.93
C LEU A 94 0.59 -1.89 -17.71
N LEU A 95 1.84 -2.10 -17.27
CA LEU A 95 2.82 -1.04 -17.26
C LEU A 95 3.38 -0.78 -18.67
N LYS A 96 3.49 0.51 -19.01
CA LYS A 96 4.19 0.99 -20.19
C LYS A 96 5.32 1.94 -19.78
N ARG A 97 6.49 1.77 -20.40
CA ARG A 97 7.58 2.74 -20.25
C ARG A 97 7.25 4.00 -21.04
N LEU A 98 7.49 5.15 -20.43
CA LEU A 98 7.39 6.47 -21.05
C LEU A 98 8.52 6.70 -22.07
#